data_AF-A0A6B0XDE6-F1
#
_entry.id   AF-A0A6B0XDE6-F1
#
_cell.length_a   1.000
_cell.length_b   1.000
_cell.length_c   1.000
_cell.angle_alpha   90.00
_cell.angle_beta   90.00
_cell.angle_gamma   90.00
#
_symmetry.space_group_name_H-M   'P 1'
#
loop_
_entity.id
_entity.type
_entity.pdbx_description
1 polymer ?
#
loop_
_entity_poly.entity_id
_entity_poly.type
_entity_poly.pdbx_seq_one_letter_code
_entity_poly.pdbx_strand_id
1 'polypeptide(L)'
;MRIRKMTLWIVAICLSSAVALEAQPGGRRGGMGGGVTPEQVFGLLAFDEKFNVNDKQLIALREVLKPLFVEQRQMMAEMFSGSGGGETDFRALREKMREQQAKMREQMMAALTTALDAEQVEALKAHLQQGQRQQQRQR
;
A
#
# COMPACT_ATOMS: atom_id res chain seq x y z
N MET A 1 7.08 -50.98 -4.81
CA MET A 1 8.40 -51.01 -4.14
C MET A 1 9.13 -49.71 -4.43
N ARG A 2 9.58 -49.03 -3.37
CA ARG A 2 10.30 -47.74 -3.39
C ARG A 2 11.77 -47.96 -3.71
N ILE A 3 12.32 -47.31 -4.74
CA ILE A 3 13.76 -47.10 -4.94
C ILE A 3 13.92 -45.69 -5.52
N ARG A 4 13.97 -44.68 -4.64
CA ARG A 4 15.19 -43.97 -4.20
C ARG A 4 15.81 -43.06 -5.27
N LYS A 5 15.49 -41.78 -5.12
CA LYS A 5 16.33 -40.59 -5.32
C LYS A 5 17.80 -40.91 -5.63
N MET A 6 18.25 -40.66 -6.85
CA MET A 6 19.65 -40.36 -7.14
C MET A 6 19.71 -39.18 -8.10
N THR A 7 20.11 -38.06 -7.51
CA THR A 7 20.58 -36.82 -8.10
C THR A 7 21.69 -37.11 -9.11
N LEU A 8 21.58 -36.60 -10.34
CA LEU A 8 22.75 -36.35 -11.17
C LEU A 8 22.52 -35.15 -12.08
N TRP A 9 23.21 -34.08 -11.71
CA TRP A 9 23.36 -32.85 -12.45
C TRP A 9 24.11 -33.12 -13.75
N ILE A 10 23.57 -32.66 -14.88
CA ILE A 10 24.37 -32.38 -16.07
C ILE A 10 24.05 -30.95 -16.53
N VAL A 11 25.09 -30.14 -16.39
CA VAL A 11 25.27 -28.77 -16.84
C VAL A 11 25.51 -28.75 -18.35
N ALA A 12 25.19 -27.60 -18.97
CA ALA A 12 25.63 -27.14 -20.29
C ALA A 12 24.77 -27.53 -21.50
N ILE A 13 23.83 -26.64 -21.85
CA ILE A 13 23.76 -26.12 -23.21
C ILE A 13 23.65 -24.59 -23.09
N CYS A 14 24.80 -23.92 -23.21
CA CYS A 14 24.89 -22.52 -23.60
C CYS A 14 24.65 -22.40 -25.11
N LEU A 15 24.25 -21.19 -25.50
CA LEU A 15 24.35 -20.56 -26.83
C LEU A 15 23.06 -20.44 -27.66
N SER A 16 22.60 -19.18 -27.68
CA SER A 16 22.26 -18.42 -28.89
C SER A 16 20.78 -18.33 -29.30
N SER A 17 20.07 -17.37 -28.71
CA SER A 17 19.38 -16.37 -29.54
C SER A 17 19.15 -15.11 -28.70
N ALA A 18 20.05 -14.16 -28.89
CA ALA A 18 19.85 -12.77 -28.53
C ALA A 18 18.62 -12.25 -29.29
N VAL A 19 17.47 -12.26 -28.63
CA VAL A 19 16.52 -11.16 -28.81
C VAL A 19 16.67 -10.33 -27.56
N ALA A 20 17.45 -9.27 -27.70
CA ALA A 20 17.33 -8.11 -26.84
C ALA A 20 15.89 -7.61 -27.00
N LEU A 21 14.96 -8.19 -26.24
CA LEU A 21 13.83 -7.40 -25.77
C LEU A 21 14.50 -6.30 -24.99
N GLU A 22 14.59 -5.14 -25.62
CA GLU A 22 14.75 -3.89 -24.92
C GLU A 22 13.79 -3.95 -23.75
N ALA A 23 14.38 -4.16 -22.58
CA ALA A 23 13.77 -3.85 -21.31
C ALA A 23 13.38 -2.39 -21.45
N GLN A 24 12.14 -2.16 -21.90
CA GLN A 24 11.46 -0.91 -21.71
C GLN A 24 11.72 -0.61 -20.23
N PRO A 25 12.50 0.44 -19.90
CA PRO A 25 12.73 0.77 -18.52
C PRO A 25 11.36 1.20 -18.02
N GLY A 26 10.62 0.22 -17.51
CA GLY A 26 9.33 0.38 -16.88
C GLY A 26 9.61 1.41 -15.81
N GLY A 27 9.20 2.65 -16.12
CA GLY A 27 9.47 3.79 -15.30
C GLY A 27 9.15 3.38 -13.90
N ARG A 28 10.15 3.46 -13.01
CA ARG A 28 9.93 3.49 -11.57
C ARG A 28 8.84 4.53 -11.40
N ARG A 29 7.60 4.06 -11.30
CA ARG A 29 6.44 4.86 -10.91
C ARG A 29 6.82 5.30 -9.52
N GLY A 30 7.38 6.51 -9.46
CA GLY A 30 7.98 7.07 -8.28
C GLY A 30 7.02 6.87 -7.13
N GLY A 31 7.51 6.24 -6.06
CA GLY A 31 6.77 6.04 -4.83
C GLY A 31 6.25 7.38 -4.33
N MET A 32 5.02 7.68 -4.73
CA MET A 32 4.34 8.92 -4.44
C MET A 32 3.80 8.80 -3.02
N GLY A 33 4.64 9.23 -2.06
CA GLY A 33 4.25 9.52 -0.68
C GLY A 33 3.80 8.30 0.13
N GLY A 34 4.60 7.92 1.13
CA GLY A 34 4.30 6.85 2.09
C GLY A 34 3.10 7.17 3.00
N GLY A 35 1.90 7.18 2.43
CA GLY A 35 0.62 7.16 3.12
C GLY A 35 -0.05 5.81 2.91
N VAL A 36 -0.63 5.26 3.97
CA VAL A 36 -1.42 4.02 3.87
C VAL A 36 -2.84 4.39 3.47
N THR A 37 -3.38 3.70 2.46
CA THR A 37 -4.73 3.96 1.95
C THR A 37 -5.79 3.17 2.73
N PRO A 38 -7.07 3.60 2.73
CA PRO A 38 -8.15 2.86 3.38
C PRO A 38 -8.26 1.40 2.91
N GLU A 39 -8.01 1.12 1.63
CA GLU A 39 -8.01 -0.24 1.06
C GLU A 39 -6.84 -1.07 1.55
N GLN A 40 -5.65 -0.45 1.66
CA GLN A 40 -4.48 -1.13 2.22
C GLN A 40 -4.71 -1.50 3.68
N VAL A 41 -5.31 -0.60 4.47
CA VAL A 41 -5.68 -0.91 5.86
C VAL A 41 -6.74 -2.00 5.92
N PHE A 42 -7.80 -1.90 5.11
CA PHE A 42 -8.82 -2.93 5.06
C PHE A 42 -8.24 -4.30 4.70
N GLY A 43 -7.40 -4.37 3.66
CA GLY A 43 -6.74 -5.61 3.25
C GLY A 43 -5.81 -6.16 4.32
N LEU A 44 -5.03 -5.29 4.99
CA LEU A 44 -4.19 -5.69 6.12
C LEU A 44 -5.04 -6.33 7.23
N LEU A 45 -6.10 -5.66 7.66
CA LEU A 45 -6.97 -6.14 8.74
C LEU A 45 -7.77 -7.39 8.36
N ALA A 46 -8.12 -7.55 7.08
CA ALA A 46 -8.90 -8.68 6.59
C ALA A 46 -8.10 -9.97 6.42
N PHE A 47 -6.80 -9.87 6.15
CA PHE A 47 -5.97 -11.03 5.78
C PHE A 47 -4.81 -11.31 6.73
N ASP A 48 -4.44 -10.37 7.60
CA ASP A 48 -3.39 -10.61 8.59
C ASP A 48 -4.02 -11.09 9.91
N GLU A 49 -3.84 -12.39 10.17
CA GLU A 49 -4.32 -13.08 11.37
C GLU A 49 -3.83 -12.42 12.67
N LYS A 50 -2.73 -11.65 12.63
CA LYS A 50 -2.21 -10.91 13.78
C LYS A 50 -3.26 -9.98 14.40
N PHE A 51 -4.17 -9.43 13.60
CA PHE A 51 -5.18 -8.50 14.09
C PHE A 51 -6.46 -9.21 14.57
N ASN A 52 -6.61 -10.51 14.30
CA ASN A 52 -7.74 -11.33 14.75
C ASN A 52 -9.11 -10.66 14.56
N VAL A 53 -9.31 -10.01 13.40
CA VAL A 53 -10.54 -9.28 13.09
C VAL A 53 -11.62 -10.28 12.67
N ASN A 54 -12.77 -10.25 13.33
CA ASN A 54 -13.88 -11.15 13.03
C ASN A 54 -14.80 -10.59 11.93
N ASP A 55 -15.68 -11.45 11.40
CA ASP A 55 -16.61 -11.09 10.31
C ASP A 55 -17.48 -9.87 10.60
N LYS A 56 -17.96 -9.70 11.84
CA LYS A 56 -18.77 -8.54 12.22
C LYS A 56 -17.95 -7.25 12.16
N GLN A 57 -16.70 -7.31 12.63
CA GLN A 57 -15.76 -6.20 12.54
C GLN A 57 -15.38 -5.91 11.09
N LEU A 58 -15.21 -6.93 10.24
CA LEU A 58 -14.95 -6.73 8.80
C LEU A 58 -16.10 -6.02 8.09
N ILE A 59 -17.35 -6.37 8.41
CA ILE A 59 -18.53 -5.67 7.88
C ILE A 59 -18.52 -4.20 8.34
N ALA A 60 -18.33 -3.96 9.65
CA ALA A 60 -18.27 -2.60 10.19
C ALA A 60 -17.12 -1.78 9.57
N LEU A 61 -15.93 -2.36 9.44
CA LEU A 61 -14.77 -1.76 8.79
C LEU A 61 -15.09 -1.34 7.35
N ARG A 62 -15.77 -2.21 6.60
CA ARG A 62 -16.18 -1.88 5.23
C ARG A 62 -17.14 -0.70 5.20
N GLU A 63 -18.08 -0.63 6.13
CA GLU A 63 -19.05 0.48 6.20
C GLU A 63 -18.37 1.80 6.55
N VAL A 64 -17.46 1.81 7.53
CA VAL A 64 -16.80 3.04 7.99
C VAL A 64 -15.67 3.52 7.06
N LEU A 65 -15.00 2.61 6.34
CA LEU A 65 -13.92 2.96 5.40
C LEU A 65 -14.42 3.32 3.99
N LYS A 66 -15.61 2.87 3.59
CA LYS A 66 -16.16 3.14 2.25
C LYS A 66 -16.29 4.64 1.92
N PRO A 67 -16.75 5.52 2.81
CA PRO A 67 -16.74 6.96 2.55
C PRO A 67 -15.33 7.51 2.29
N LEU A 68 -14.35 7.05 3.06
CA LEU A 68 -12.95 7.47 2.94
C LEU A 68 -12.32 7.01 1.62
N PHE A 69 -12.68 5.82 1.13
CA PHE A 69 -12.30 5.37 -0.21
C PHE A 69 -12.78 6.33 -1.31
N VAL A 70 -14.04 6.75 -1.23
CA VAL A 70 -14.63 7.67 -2.21
C VAL A 70 -13.96 9.04 -2.14
N GLU A 71 -13.76 9.57 -0.93
CA GLU A 71 -13.06 10.84 -0.71
C GLU A 71 -11.62 10.80 -1.25
N GLN A 72 -10.87 9.74 -0.95
CA GLN A 72 -9.51 9.57 -1.47
C GLN A 72 -9.48 9.53 -3.00
N ARG A 73 -10.41 8.82 -3.62
CA ARG A 73 -10.47 8.72 -5.09
C ARG A 73 -10.80 10.07 -5.74
N GLN A 74 -11.73 10.82 -5.18
CA GLN A 74 -12.08 12.17 -5.66
C GLN A 74 -10.89 13.13 -5.52
N MET A 75 -10.27 13.14 -4.35
CA MET A 75 -9.07 13.92 -4.06
C MET A 75 -7.93 13.63 -5.05
N MET A 76 -7.67 12.36 -5.35
CA MET A 76 -6.66 11.99 -6.35
C MET A 76 -7.07 12.46 -7.74
N ALA A 77 -8.34 12.29 -8.13
CA ALA A 77 -8.82 12.78 -9.42
C ALA A 77 -8.62 14.29 -9.58
N GLU A 78 -8.97 15.09 -8.57
CA GLU A 78 -8.78 16.56 -8.58
C GLU A 78 -7.31 16.97 -8.71
N MET A 79 -6.41 16.29 -8.01
CA MET A 79 -4.98 16.58 -8.09
C MET A 79 -4.39 16.29 -9.48
N PHE A 80 -4.81 15.19 -10.11
CA PHE A 80 -4.31 14.84 -11.44
C PHE A 80 -5.03 15.57 -12.57
N SER A 81 -6.31 15.94 -12.41
CA SER A 81 -7.03 16.73 -13.41
C SER A 81 -6.52 18.17 -13.51
N GLY A 82 -5.99 18.72 -12.42
CA GLY A 82 -5.42 20.08 -12.38
C GLY A 82 -3.99 20.20 -12.95
N SER A 83 -3.29 19.08 -13.19
CA SER A 83 -1.88 19.07 -13.64
C SER A 83 -1.72 19.15 -15.17
N GLY A 84 -2.80 19.39 -15.92
CA GLY A 84 -2.82 19.29 -17.39
C GLY A 84 -2.55 20.57 -18.18
N GLY A 85 -2.29 21.73 -17.55
CA GLY A 85 -2.37 23.01 -18.27
C GLY A 85 -1.41 24.15 -17.88
N GLY A 86 -0.44 23.95 -17.00
CA GLY A 86 0.50 25.02 -16.64
C GLY A 86 1.62 24.54 -15.74
N GLU A 87 2.67 25.36 -15.61
CA GLU A 87 3.84 25.17 -14.75
C GLU A 87 3.37 24.82 -13.33
N THR A 88 3.24 23.53 -13.05
CA THR A 88 2.68 23.06 -11.79
C THR A 88 3.75 23.26 -10.75
N ASP A 89 3.50 24.12 -9.77
CA ASP A 89 4.38 24.25 -8.62
C ASP A 89 4.37 22.93 -7.85
N PHE A 90 5.33 22.07 -8.18
CA PHE A 90 5.51 20.75 -7.58
C PHE A 90 5.67 20.82 -6.07
N ARG A 91 6.15 21.95 -5.53
CA ARG A 91 6.28 22.15 -4.10
C ARG A 91 4.91 22.34 -3.46
N ALA A 92 4.09 23.24 -3.99
CA ALA A 92 2.73 23.48 -3.52
C ALA A 92 1.85 22.21 -3.65
N LEU A 93 1.96 21.47 -4.76
CA LEU A 93 1.27 20.20 -4.94
C LEU A 93 1.70 19.17 -3.89
N ARG A 94 3.00 19.05 -3.63
CA ARG A 94 3.54 18.13 -2.62
C ARG A 94 3.08 18.49 -1.20
N GLU A 95 3.02 19.77 -0.86
CA GLU A 95 2.52 20.23 0.44
C GLU A 95 1.03 19.90 0.60
N LYS A 96 0.21 20.23 -0.41
CA LYS A 96 -1.22 19.86 -0.45
C LYS A 96 -1.44 18.36 -0.29
N MET A 97 -0.64 17.54 -0.97
CA MET A 97 -0.70 16.08 -0.82
C MET A 97 -0.41 15.62 0.60
N ARG A 98 0.61 16.19 1.27
CA ARG A 98 0.96 15.81 2.65
C ARG A 98 -0.15 16.15 3.62
N GLU A 99 -0.71 17.35 3.52
CA GLU A 99 -1.81 17.80 4.39
C GLU A 99 -3.03 16.89 4.22
N GLN A 100 -3.40 16.60 2.98
CA GLN A 100 -4.52 15.72 2.70
C GLN A 100 -4.27 14.28 3.17
N GLN A 101 -3.06 13.76 3.02
CA GLN A 101 -2.70 12.45 3.56
C GLN A 101 -2.75 12.42 5.11
N ALA A 102 -2.31 13.49 5.77
CA ALA A 102 -2.38 13.60 7.23
C ALA A 102 -3.84 13.59 7.71
N LYS A 103 -4.70 14.41 7.08
CA LYS A 103 -6.13 14.45 7.36
C LYS A 103 -6.81 13.10 7.13
N MET A 104 -6.54 12.46 5.99
CA MET A 104 -7.08 11.15 5.66
C MET A 104 -6.66 10.09 6.69
N ARG A 105 -5.41 10.13 7.15
CA ARG A 105 -4.92 9.23 8.21
C ARG A 105 -5.67 9.44 9.51
N GLU A 106 -5.91 10.68 9.91
CA GLU A 106 -6.67 11.01 11.12
C GLU A 106 -8.11 10.51 11.04
N GLN A 107 -8.83 10.82 9.94
CA GLN A 107 -10.19 10.34 9.70
C GLN A 107 -10.27 8.82 9.68
N MET A 108 -9.30 8.17 9.04
CA MET A 108 -9.20 6.72 9.00
C MET A 108 -9.00 6.13 10.40
N MET A 109 -8.07 6.67 11.20
CA MET A 109 -7.88 6.16 12.57
C MET A 109 -9.13 6.36 13.44
N ALA A 110 -9.82 7.49 13.31
CA ALA A 110 -11.09 7.71 14.00
C ALA A 110 -12.15 6.67 13.58
N ALA A 111 -12.32 6.43 12.28
CA ALA A 111 -13.25 5.42 11.77
C ALA A 111 -12.91 4.00 12.25
N LEU A 112 -11.62 3.66 12.33
CA LEU A 112 -11.19 2.33 12.80
C LEU A 112 -11.54 2.12 14.28
N THR A 113 -11.46 3.15 15.12
CA THR A 113 -11.82 3.04 16.55
C THR A 113 -13.29 2.74 16.82
N THR A 114 -14.17 2.94 15.82
CA THR A 114 -15.60 2.59 15.96
C THR A 114 -15.89 1.14 15.60
N ALA A 115 -14.99 0.48 14.87
CA ALA A 115 -15.18 -0.88 14.34
C ALA A 115 -14.27 -1.93 15.00
N LEU A 116 -13.12 -1.51 15.52
CA LEU A 116 -12.12 -2.36 16.16
C LEU A 116 -12.11 -2.14 17.67
N ASP A 117 -11.63 -3.15 18.40
CA ASP A 117 -11.33 -2.98 19.82
C ASP A 117 -10.02 -2.19 20.04
N ALA A 118 -9.77 -1.81 21.29
CA ALA A 118 -8.61 -0.98 21.64
C ALA A 118 -7.28 -1.70 21.38
N GLU A 119 -7.21 -3.02 21.59
CA GLU A 119 -6.00 -3.81 21.41
C GLU A 119 -5.63 -3.90 19.92
N GLN A 120 -6.61 -4.15 19.05
CA GLN A 120 -6.47 -4.16 17.60
C GLN A 120 -6.04 -2.80 17.05
N VAL A 121 -6.61 -1.71 17.57
CA VAL A 121 -6.23 -0.34 17.20
C VAL A 121 -4.78 -0.05 17.58
N GLU A 122 -4.34 -0.41 18.78
CA GLU A 122 -2.96 -0.21 19.22
C GLU A 122 -1.98 -1.08 18.42
N ALA A 123 -2.34 -2.33 18.13
CA ALA A 123 -1.56 -3.21 17.27
C ALA A 123 -1.38 -2.62 15.86
N LEU A 124 -2.45 -2.03 15.30
CA LEU A 124 -2.41 -1.38 14.00
C LEU A 124 -1.54 -0.12 14.03
N LYS A 125 -1.69 0.75 15.04
CA LYS A 125 -0.83 1.93 15.21
C LYS A 125 0.64 1.54 15.28
N ALA A 126 0.99 0.51 16.05
CA ALA A 126 2.35 0.02 16.16
C ALA A 126 2.88 -0.48 14.80
N HIS A 127 2.07 -1.24 14.05
CA HIS A 127 2.42 -1.70 12.71
C HIS A 127 2.70 -0.53 11.75
N LEU A 128 1.81 0.47 11.72
CA LEU A 128 1.94 1.65 10.88
C LEU A 128 3.18 2.50 11.24
N GLN A 129 3.47 2.64 12.54
CA GLN A 129 4.67 3.35 13.01
C GLN A 129 5.96 2.62 12.64
N GLN A 130 5.97 1.28 12.71
CA GLN A 130 7.13 0.49 12.30
C GLN A 130 7.44 0.65 10.81
N GLY A 131 6.42 0.64 9.95
CA GLY A 131 6.58 0.91 8.52
C GLY A 131 7.20 2.29 8.25
N GLN A 132 6.80 3.30 9.03
CA GLN A 132 7.35 4.67 8.93
C GLN A 132 8.83 4.73 9.34
N ARG A 133 9.21 4.05 10.44
CA ARG A 133 10.61 3.99 10.90
C ARG A 133 11.51 3.27 9.90
N GLN A 134 11.02 2.20 9.28
CA GLN A 134 11.80 1.47 8.26
C GLN A 134 12.04 2.30 7.01
N GLN A 135 11.05 3.07 6.54
CA GLN A 135 11.24 4.00 5.41
C GLN A 135 12.26 5.10 5.69
N GLN A 136 12.34 5.59 6.94
CA GLN A 136 13.31 6.62 7.32
C GLN A 136 14.75 6.11 7.37
N ARG A 137 14.97 4.83 7.69
CA ARG A 137 16.31 4.21 7.73
C ARG A 137 16.87 3.87 6.35
N GLN A 138 16.04 3.84 5.32
CA GLN A 138 16.42 3.50 3.94
C GLN A 138 16.62 4.74 3.05
N ARG A 139 16.50 5.94 3.61
CA ARG A 139 16.80 7.22 2.95
C ARG A 139 18.10 7.78 3.50
#